data_AF-A0A1V2IT65-F1
#
_entry.id   AF-A0A1V2IT65-F1
#
_cell.length_a   1.000
_cell.length_b   1.000
_cell.length_c   1.000
_cell.angle_alpha   90.00
_cell.angle_beta   90.00
_cell.angle_gamma   90.00
#
_symmetry.space_group_name_H-M   'P 1'
#
loop_
_entity.id
_entity.type
_entity.pdbx_description
1 polymer ?
#
loop_
_entity_poly.entity_id
_entity_poly.type
_entity_poly.pdbx_seq_one_letter_code
_entity_poly.pdbx_strand_id
1 'polypeptide(L)'
;MSALSPRAVWTALASGGTTGITTDDLIVRLDGPARRRIDRLELTLLLAVAASTGLLSPKGRPARWILTDDGAAYAAHLYTRPLVDAEVWSALADLDTTGAPDRFPGPGLAGRVGCPVRTMALWCRRQVLAGSLTRSPDGWELTEQGRRLVAAVAGVPA
;
A
#
# COMPACT_ATOMS: atom_id res chain seq x y z
N MET A 1 -4.91 11.12 10.20
CA MET A 1 -3.81 11.06 9.21
C MET A 1 -3.78 9.63 8.70
N SER A 2 -4.07 9.39 7.41
CA SER A 2 -3.90 8.03 6.88
C SER A 2 -2.42 7.83 6.55
N ALA A 3 -1.81 6.82 7.14
CA ALA A 3 -0.40 6.54 6.95
C ALA A 3 -0.24 5.83 5.60
N LEU A 4 0.38 6.51 4.63
CA LEU A 4 0.91 5.88 3.42
C LEU A 4 1.65 4.59 3.81
N SER A 5 1.20 3.43 3.31
CA SER A 5 1.88 2.16 3.60
C SER A 5 3.33 2.26 3.13
N PRO A 6 4.33 2.13 4.02
CA PRO A 6 5.73 2.16 3.60
C PRO A 6 6.00 1.11 2.53
N ARG A 7 5.40 -0.09 2.69
CA ARG A 7 5.51 -1.17 1.71
C ARG A 7 4.99 -0.75 0.33
N ALA A 8 3.85 -0.08 0.26
CA ALA A 8 3.31 0.42 -1.00
C ALA A 8 4.25 1.44 -1.67
N VAL A 9 4.77 2.41 -0.91
CA VAL A 9 5.71 3.42 -1.41
C VAL A 9 6.99 2.78 -1.97
N TRP A 10 7.62 1.88 -1.21
CA TRP A 10 8.88 1.25 -1.61
C TRP A 10 8.73 0.31 -2.80
N THR A 11 7.59 -0.39 -2.92
CA THR A 11 7.32 -1.19 -4.12
C THR A 11 7.05 -0.35 -5.35
N ALA A 12 6.34 0.76 -5.20
CA ALA A 12 6.13 1.71 -6.29
C ALA A 12 7.45 2.35 -6.75
N LEU A 13 8.36 2.69 -5.81
CA LEU A 13 9.72 3.12 -6.12
C LEU A 13 10.51 2.05 -6.89
N ALA A 14 10.46 0.79 -6.46
CA ALA A 14 11.16 -0.32 -7.11
C ALA A 14 10.74 -0.55 -8.56
N SER A 15 9.46 -0.31 -8.88
CA SER A 15 8.97 -0.38 -10.26
C SER A 15 9.49 0.73 -11.18
N GLY A 16 10.19 1.74 -10.65
CA GLY A 16 10.92 2.75 -11.43
C GLY A 16 12.29 2.29 -11.95
N GLY A 17 12.80 1.15 -11.47
CA GLY A 17 14.06 0.55 -11.92
C GLY A 17 15.24 1.53 -11.95
N THR A 18 16.09 1.39 -12.96
CA THR A 18 17.28 2.24 -13.15
C THR A 18 16.98 3.64 -13.67
N THR A 19 15.79 3.87 -14.23
CA THR A 19 15.38 5.18 -14.74
C THR A 19 14.90 6.13 -13.63
N GLY A 20 14.53 5.55 -12.48
CA GLY A 20 13.91 6.26 -11.37
C GLY A 20 12.45 6.64 -11.64
N ILE A 21 11.83 7.23 -10.63
CA ILE A 21 10.43 7.69 -10.68
C ILE A 21 10.33 9.12 -10.17
N THR A 22 9.47 9.96 -10.77
CA THR A 22 9.20 11.30 -10.24
C THR A 22 8.18 11.24 -9.10
N THR A 23 8.11 12.29 -8.28
CA THR A 23 7.05 12.41 -7.25
C THR A 23 5.66 12.37 -7.87
N ASP A 24 5.46 12.99 -9.05
CA ASP A 24 4.18 12.98 -9.77
C ASP A 24 3.77 11.57 -10.22
N ASP A 25 4.71 10.83 -10.82
CA ASP A 25 4.47 9.44 -11.22
C ASP A 25 4.16 8.56 -10.00
N LEU A 26 4.83 8.81 -8.87
CA LEU A 26 4.60 8.07 -7.64
C LEU A 26 3.21 8.35 -7.05
N ILE A 27 2.76 9.61 -7.06
CA ILE A 27 1.40 9.98 -6.66
C ILE A 27 0.37 9.27 -7.54
N VAL A 28 0.53 9.32 -8.87
CA VAL A 28 -0.39 8.65 -9.81
C VAL A 28 -0.47 7.15 -9.54
N ARG A 29 0.66 6.50 -9.24
CA ARG A 29 0.70 5.05 -8.94
C ARG A 29 0.06 4.72 -7.60
N LEU A 30 0.22 5.57 -6.60
CA LEU A 30 -0.28 5.31 -5.24
C LEU A 30 -1.76 5.72 -5.06
N ASP A 31 -2.22 6.79 -5.74
CA ASP A 31 -3.61 7.28 -5.65
C ASP A 31 -4.60 6.26 -6.26
N GLY A 32 -4.26 5.63 -7.38
CA GLY A 32 -5.19 4.76 -8.11
C GLY A 32 -6.51 5.47 -8.53
N PRO A 33 -7.51 4.75 -9.06
CA PRO A 33 -8.76 5.35 -9.55
C PRO A 33 -9.76 5.78 -8.45
N ALA A 34 -9.55 5.40 -7.18
CA ALA A 34 -10.43 5.72 -6.06
C ALA A 34 -9.75 6.76 -5.16
N ARG A 35 -10.08 8.03 -5.41
CA ARG A 35 -9.34 9.21 -4.94
C ARG A 35 -9.34 9.38 -3.42
N ARG A 36 -8.15 9.36 -2.83
CA ARG A 36 -7.78 10.20 -1.68
C ARG A 36 -6.50 10.94 -2.07
N ARG A 37 -6.47 12.26 -1.95
CA ARG A 37 -5.34 13.07 -2.45
C ARG A 37 -4.13 12.83 -1.55
N ILE A 38 -3.12 12.10 -2.03
CA ILE A 38 -1.82 12.04 -1.36
C ILE A 38 -1.26 13.45 -1.23
N ASP A 39 -0.83 13.81 -0.01
CA ASP A 39 -0.14 15.08 0.21
C ASP A 39 1.24 15.02 -0.45
N ARG A 40 1.40 15.82 -1.52
CA ARG A 40 2.66 15.94 -2.26
C ARG A 40 3.81 16.35 -1.34
N LEU A 41 3.57 17.24 -0.39
CA LEU A 41 4.61 17.72 0.52
C LEU A 41 5.06 16.59 1.44
N GLU A 42 4.12 15.85 2.03
CA GLU A 42 4.41 14.70 2.89
C GLU A 42 5.21 13.64 2.14
N LEU A 43 4.78 13.28 0.94
CA LEU A 43 5.50 12.31 0.11
C LEU A 43 6.89 12.82 -0.28
N THR A 44 7.03 14.10 -0.63
CA THR A 44 8.33 14.69 -0.97
C THR A 44 9.29 14.68 0.21
N LEU A 45 8.81 14.98 1.42
CA LEU A 45 9.61 14.92 2.64
C LEU A 45 10.06 13.49 2.95
N LEU A 46 9.17 12.50 2.81
CA LEU A 46 9.51 11.08 2.94
C LEU A 46 10.64 10.67 1.99
N LEU A 47 10.56 11.08 0.73
CA LEU A 47 11.58 10.79 -0.29
C LEU A 47 12.90 11.52 0.00
N ALA A 48 12.84 12.76 0.48
CA ALA A 48 14.03 13.51 0.89
C ALA A 48 14.74 12.88 2.09
N VAL A 49 13.99 12.37 3.07
CA VAL A 49 14.55 11.63 4.22
C VAL A 49 15.15 10.29 3.78
N ALA A 50 14.48 9.57 2.88
CA ALA A 50 15.03 8.35 2.29
C ALA A 50 16.32 8.63 1.49
N ALA A 51 16.43 9.79 0.85
CA ALA A 51 17.67 10.21 0.20
C ALA A 51 18.77 10.59 1.18
N SER A 52 18.45 11.31 2.27
CA SER A 52 19.44 11.69 3.28
C SER A 52 19.99 10.49 4.07
N THR A 53 19.22 9.40 4.13
CA THR A 53 19.62 8.11 4.73
C THR A 53 20.31 7.18 3.75
N GLY A 54 20.54 7.60 2.50
CA GLY A 54 21.28 6.83 1.50
C GLY A 54 20.47 5.73 0.79
N LEU A 55 19.16 5.67 0.99
CA LEU A 55 18.29 4.68 0.33
C LEU A 55 17.81 5.13 -1.06
N LEU A 56 17.85 6.44 -1.33
CA LEU A 56 17.49 7.02 -2.63
C LEU A 56 18.59 7.97 -3.13
N SER A 57 18.78 8.00 -4.44
CA SER A 57 19.59 8.98 -5.14
C SER A 57 18.69 9.85 -6.02
N PRO A 58 18.53 11.16 -5.72
CA PRO A 58 17.80 12.07 -6.60
C PRO A 58 18.65 12.43 -7.83
N LYS A 59 18.07 12.35 -9.03
CA LYS A 59 18.71 12.71 -10.30
C LYS A 59 17.88 13.68 -11.12
N GLY A 60 18.52 14.69 -11.70
CA GLY A 60 17.90 15.63 -12.64
C GLY A 60 16.93 16.63 -11.99
N ARG A 61 16.22 17.38 -12.84
CA ARG A 61 15.15 18.31 -12.47
C ARG A 61 13.98 18.17 -13.47
N PRO A 62 12.76 17.83 -13.05
CA PRO A 62 12.38 17.43 -11.68
C PRO A 62 13.14 16.19 -11.21
N ALA A 63 13.33 16.07 -9.89
CA ALA A 63 14.10 14.97 -9.31
C ALA A 63 13.43 13.62 -9.64
N ARG A 64 14.21 12.71 -10.22
CA ARG A 64 13.89 11.29 -10.31
C ARG A 64 14.55 10.57 -9.14
N TRP A 65 13.74 9.86 -8.37
CA TRP A 65 14.18 9.07 -7.24
C TRP A 65 14.60 7.70 -7.72
N ILE A 66 15.90 7.39 -7.62
CA ILE A 66 16.48 6.10 -7.99
C ILE A 66 16.85 5.38 -6.70
N LEU A 67 16.51 4.09 -6.60
CA LEU A 67 16.97 3.27 -5.48
C LEU A 67 18.48 3.08 -5.53
N THR A 68 19.15 3.25 -4.40
CA THR A 68 20.50 2.72 -4.19
C THR A 68 20.44 1.21 -3.99
N ASP A 69 21.58 0.53 -3.92
CA ASP A 69 21.61 -0.91 -3.61
C ASP A 69 20.94 -1.21 -2.25
N ASP A 70 21.21 -0.38 -1.24
CA ASP A 70 20.56 -0.47 0.07
C ASP A 70 19.06 -0.20 0.00
N GLY A 71 18.65 0.79 -0.79
CA GLY A 71 17.23 1.07 -1.05
C GLY A 71 16.52 -0.10 -1.75
N ALA A 72 17.18 -0.73 -2.72
CA ALA A 72 16.67 -1.89 -3.43
C ALA A 72 16.56 -3.12 -2.51
N ALA A 73 17.56 -3.36 -1.67
CA ALA A 73 17.53 -4.41 -0.66
C ALA A 73 16.39 -4.18 0.36
N TYR A 74 16.21 -2.93 0.80
CA TYR A 74 15.13 -2.56 1.71
C TYR A 74 13.75 -2.75 1.07
N ALA A 75 13.56 -2.31 -0.18
CA ALA A 75 12.33 -2.52 -0.92
C ALA A 75 12.02 -4.02 -1.11
N ALA A 76 13.03 -4.83 -1.44
CA ALA A 76 12.89 -6.28 -1.57
C ALA A 76 12.52 -6.95 -0.24
N HIS A 77 13.12 -6.52 0.87
CA HIS A 77 12.77 -6.98 2.21
C HIS A 77 11.30 -6.67 2.54
N LEU A 78 10.85 -5.44 2.32
CA LEU A 78 9.46 -5.04 2.54
C LEU A 78 8.47 -5.82 1.66
N TYR A 79 8.84 -6.10 0.41
CA TYR A 79 7.99 -6.84 -0.52
C TYR A 79 7.79 -8.31 -0.09
N THR A 80 8.83 -8.93 0.45
CA THR A 80 8.85 -10.37 0.75
C THR A 80 8.46 -10.72 2.19
N ARG A 81 8.54 -9.76 3.13
CA ARG A 81 8.19 -10.01 4.54
C ARG A 81 6.69 -10.36 4.70
N PRO A 82 6.32 -11.12 5.75
CA PRO A 82 4.91 -11.40 6.07
C PRO A 82 4.05 -10.13 6.17
N LEU A 83 2.77 -10.23 5.80
CA LEU A 83 1.81 -9.14 5.97
C LEU A 83 1.42 -8.99 7.44
N VAL A 84 1.47 -7.75 7.92
CA VAL A 84 0.91 -7.38 9.22
C VAL A 84 -0.53 -6.96 9.02
N ASP A 85 -1.43 -7.43 9.88
CA ASP A 85 -2.87 -7.18 9.73
C ASP A 85 -3.21 -5.69 9.65
N ALA A 86 -2.54 -4.86 10.47
CA ALA A 86 -2.71 -3.40 10.44
C ALA A 86 -2.41 -2.78 9.07
N GLU A 87 -1.42 -3.28 8.30
CA GLU A 87 -1.12 -2.75 6.97
C GLU A 87 -2.29 -2.95 6.00
N VAL A 88 -2.94 -4.10 6.09
CA VAL A 88 -4.04 -4.48 5.18
C VAL A 88 -5.35 -3.84 5.63
N TRP A 89 -5.63 -3.82 6.93
CA TRP A 89 -6.82 -3.15 7.46
C TRP A 89 -6.80 -1.64 7.22
N SER A 90 -5.63 -0.98 7.34
CA SER A 90 -5.50 0.43 6.96
C SER A 90 -5.75 0.65 5.46
N ALA A 91 -5.21 -0.21 4.60
CA ALA A 91 -5.45 -0.13 3.16
C ALA A 91 -6.92 -0.35 2.76
N LEU A 92 -7.64 -1.18 3.53
CA LEU A 92 -9.09 -1.39 3.37
C LEU A 92 -9.91 -0.22 3.94
N ALA A 93 -9.50 0.37 5.07
CA ALA A 93 -10.14 1.57 5.61
C ALA A 93 -10.04 2.77 4.66
N ASP A 94 -8.90 2.92 3.97
CA ASP A 94 -8.76 3.93 2.92
C ASP A 94 -9.71 3.69 1.74
N LEU A 95 -9.98 2.42 1.40
CA LEU A 95 -10.91 2.04 0.33
C LEU A 95 -12.39 2.34 0.67
N ASP A 96 -12.76 2.26 1.94
CA ASP A 96 -14.15 2.44 2.39
C ASP A 96 -14.62 3.90 2.40
N THR A 97 -13.68 4.85 2.42
CA THR A 97 -14.00 6.29 2.38
C THR A 97 -14.66 6.78 1.07
N THR A 98 -14.75 5.92 0.04
CA THR A 98 -15.48 6.19 -1.20
C THR A 98 -16.79 5.40 -1.33
N GLY A 99 -17.22 4.70 -0.26
CA GLY A 99 -18.18 3.61 -0.30
C GLY A 99 -17.47 2.35 -0.78
N ALA A 100 -16.93 1.53 0.13
CA ALA A 100 -16.21 0.33 -0.27
C ALA A 100 -17.11 -0.54 -1.15
N PRO A 101 -16.58 -1.12 -2.25
CA PRO A 101 -17.20 -2.31 -2.77
C PRO A 101 -17.03 -3.39 -1.68
N ASP A 102 -18.15 -3.94 -1.17
CA ASP A 102 -18.15 -5.08 -0.26
C ASP A 102 -17.32 -6.26 -0.78
N ARG A 103 -17.00 -6.26 -2.08
CA ARG A 103 -16.07 -7.15 -2.78
C ARG A 103 -14.82 -6.42 -3.22
N PHE A 104 -13.66 -7.00 -2.93
CA PHE A 104 -12.41 -6.54 -3.54
C PHE A 104 -11.69 -7.70 -4.23
N PRO A 105 -11.17 -7.48 -5.46
CA PRO A 105 -10.30 -8.44 -6.09
C PRO A 105 -8.96 -8.46 -5.33
N GLY A 106 -8.53 -9.66 -4.92
CA GLY A 106 -7.25 -9.86 -4.24
C GLY A 106 -6.03 -9.20 -4.93
N PRO A 107 -5.93 -9.17 -6.27
CA PRO A 107 -4.84 -8.48 -6.98
C PRO A 107 -4.81 -6.97 -6.78
N GLY A 108 -5.97 -6.30 -6.75
CA GLY A 108 -6.03 -4.84 -6.56
C GLY A 108 -5.58 -4.42 -5.16
N LEU A 109 -6.00 -5.18 -4.13
CA LEU A 109 -5.54 -4.97 -2.77
C LEU A 109 -4.04 -5.29 -2.60
N ALA A 110 -3.54 -6.34 -3.25
CA ALA A 110 -2.11 -6.69 -3.23
C ALA A 110 -1.23 -5.57 -3.80
N GLY A 111 -1.67 -4.95 -4.90
CA GLY A 111 -1.00 -3.78 -5.48
C GLY A 111 -0.99 -2.58 -4.53
N ARG A 112 -2.13 -2.28 -3.90
CA ARG A 112 -2.24 -1.16 -2.94
C ARG A 112 -1.40 -1.36 -1.69
N VAL A 113 -1.28 -2.58 -1.18
CA VAL A 113 -0.44 -2.89 -0.02
C VAL A 113 1.05 -2.99 -0.41
N GLY A 114 1.36 -3.27 -1.68
CA GLY A 114 2.72 -3.49 -2.16
C GLY A 114 3.23 -4.89 -1.80
N CYS A 115 2.47 -5.94 -2.09
CA CYS A 115 2.89 -7.32 -1.81
C CYS A 115 2.58 -8.28 -2.97
N PRO A 116 3.23 -9.45 -3.03
CA PRO A 116 2.86 -10.50 -3.98
C PRO A 116 1.39 -10.90 -3.84
N VAL A 117 0.71 -11.17 -4.96
CA VAL A 117 -0.69 -11.66 -4.96
C VAL A 117 -0.84 -12.94 -4.13
N ARG A 118 0.16 -13.81 -4.15
CA ARG A 118 0.19 -15.03 -3.32
C ARG A 118 0.18 -14.70 -1.82
N THR A 119 0.96 -13.70 -1.40
CA THR A 119 1.03 -13.26 0.01
C THR A 119 -0.32 -12.69 0.45
N MET A 120 -0.95 -11.86 -0.38
CA MET A 120 -2.29 -11.35 -0.13
C MET A 120 -3.33 -12.47 -0.04
N ALA A 121 -3.29 -13.46 -0.95
CA ALA A 121 -4.20 -14.59 -0.94
C ALA A 121 -4.07 -15.45 0.34
N LEU A 122 -2.84 -15.63 0.86
CA LEU A 122 -2.61 -16.32 2.13
C LEU A 122 -3.20 -15.52 3.31
N TRP A 123 -3.02 -14.20 3.31
CA TRP A 123 -3.64 -13.33 4.31
C TRP A 123 -5.17 -13.43 4.27
N CYS A 124 -5.80 -13.32 3.09
CA CYS A 124 -7.26 -13.45 2.96
C CYS A 124 -7.77 -14.79 3.50
N ARG A 125 -7.09 -15.91 3.18
CA ARG A 125 -7.46 -17.23 3.70
C ARG A 125 -7.39 -17.28 5.22
N ARG A 126 -6.38 -16.69 5.85
CA ARG A 126 -6.29 -16.58 7.31
C ARG A 126 -7.46 -15.81 7.89
N GLN A 127 -7.86 -14.71 7.26
CA GLN A 127 -8.98 -13.89 7.72
C GLN A 127 -10.34 -14.57 7.53
N VAL A 128 -10.49 -15.47 6.56
CA VAL A 128 -11.67 -16.34 6.46
C VAL A 128 -11.77 -17.29 7.64
N LEU A 129 -10.66 -17.93 7.99
CA LEU A 129 -10.62 -18.81 9.17
C LEU A 129 -10.89 -18.03 10.47
N ALA A 130 -10.50 -16.76 10.52
CA ALA A 130 -10.77 -15.86 11.64
C ALA A 130 -12.16 -15.20 11.60
N GLY A 131 -13.00 -15.53 10.62
CA GLY A 131 -14.37 -14.99 10.50
C GLY A 131 -14.46 -13.53 10.05
N SER A 132 -13.36 -12.90 9.66
CA SER A 132 -13.31 -11.48 9.25
C SER A 132 -13.55 -11.28 7.74
N LEU A 133 -13.39 -12.33 6.94
CA LEU A 133 -13.71 -12.35 5.51
C LEU A 133 -14.55 -13.58 5.14
N THR A 134 -15.29 -13.47 4.05
CA THR A 134 -15.92 -14.60 3.34
C THR A 134 -15.43 -14.64 1.91
N ARG A 135 -15.50 -15.82 1.28
CA ARG A 135 -15.15 -15.99 -0.12
C ARG A 135 -16.38 -15.81 -1.00
N SER A 136 -16.27 -14.99 -2.03
CA SER A 136 -17.29 -14.82 -3.06
C SER A 136 -16.76 -15.30 -4.43
N PRO A 137 -17.62 -15.52 -5.43
CA PRO A 137 -17.19 -15.94 -6.77
C PRO A 137 -16.17 -14.98 -7.41
N ASP A 138 -16.30 -13.69 -7.11
CA ASP A 138 -15.49 -12.62 -7.72
C ASP A 138 -14.33 -12.15 -6.82
N GLY A 139 -14.17 -12.71 -5.61
CA GLY A 139 -13.10 -12.32 -4.70
C GLY A 139 -13.38 -12.61 -3.22
N TRP A 140 -13.23 -11.58 -2.41
CA TRP A 140 -13.40 -11.65 -0.96
C TRP A 140 -14.37 -10.57 -0.50
N GLU A 141 -15.18 -10.90 0.50
CA GLU A 141 -16.14 -9.99 1.11
C GLU A 141 -15.85 -9.79 2.58
N LEU A 142 -16.09 -8.58 3.09
CA LEU A 142 -16.00 -8.28 4.52
C LEU A 142 -17.22 -8.86 5.24
N THR A 143 -16.97 -9.57 6.33
CA THR A 143 -18.04 -9.89 7.29
C THR A 143 -18.33 -8.67 8.16
N GLU A 144 -19.37 -8.79 8.99
CA GLU A 144 -19.65 -7.79 10.02
C GLU A 144 -18.46 -7.57 10.98
N GLN A 145 -17.76 -8.65 11.34
CA GLN A 145 -16.53 -8.57 12.12
C GLN A 145 -15.42 -7.83 11.35
N GLY A 146 -15.24 -8.16 10.06
CA GLY A 146 -14.28 -7.47 9.19
C GLY A 146 -14.55 -5.97 9.09
N ARG A 147 -15.82 -5.57 8.92
CA ARG A 147 -16.23 -4.16 8.90
C ARG A 147 -15.88 -3.43 10.20
N ARG A 148 -16.09 -4.06 11.36
CA ARG A 148 -15.69 -3.48 12.66
C ARG A 148 -14.19 -3.28 12.78
N LEU A 149 -13.38 -4.21 12.27
CA LEU A 149 -11.92 -4.06 12.25
C LEU A 149 -11.48 -2.88 11.35
N VAL A 150 -12.10 -2.76 10.18
CA VAL A 150 -11.86 -1.62 9.26
C VAL A 150 -12.26 -0.30 9.92
N ALA A 151 -13.45 -0.21 10.51
CA ALA A 151 -13.93 0.98 11.21
C ALA A 151 -13.02 1.38 12.38
N ALA A 152 -12.57 0.40 13.17
CA ALA A 152 -11.64 0.64 14.28
C ALA A 152 -10.31 1.24 13.82
N VAL A 153 -9.77 0.78 12.68
CA VAL A 153 -8.55 1.35 12.09
C VAL A 153 -8.81 2.72 11.46
N ALA A 154 -10.00 2.94 10.89
CA ALA A 154 -10.40 4.24 10.35
C ALA A 154 -10.64 5.31 11.43
N GLY A 155 -10.78 4.90 12.70
CA GLY A 155 -11.19 5.79 13.79
C GLY A 155 -12.67 6.19 13.73
N VAL A 156 -13.50 5.38 13.07
CA VAL A 156 -14.95 5.57 12.96
C VAL A 156 -15.61 4.73 14.07
N PRO A 157 -16.48 5.30 14.91
CA PRO A 157 -17.22 4.50 15.88
C PRO A 157 -18.11 3.47 15.17
N ALA A 158 -18.02 2.22 15.63
CA ALA A 158 -18.75 1.07 15.10
C ALA A 158 -20.27 1.19 15.29
#